data_AF-A0A1Z9MIT4-F1
#
_entry.id   AF-A0A1Z9MIT4-F1
#
_cell.length_a   1.000
_cell.length_b   1.000
_cell.length_c   1.000
_cell.angle_alpha   90.00
_cell.angle_beta   90.00
_cell.angle_gamma   90.00
#
_symmetry.space_group_name_H-M   'P 1'
#
loop_
_entity.id
_entity.type
_entity.pdbx_description
1 polymer ?
#
loop_
_entity_poly.entity_id
_entity_poly.type
_entity_poly.pdbx_seq_one_letter_code
_entity_poly.pdbx_strand_id
1 'polypeptide(L)'
;MNLIKQSVEQISKESFINYYDREQAEEELMDMLQSNRLFKMKDTTLDFIKKITGQSSNSFTIRETDKFLSNFINELKIQYEIKA
;
A
#
# COMPACT_ATOMS: atom_id res chain seq x y z
N MET A 1 -32.98 -15.93 1.11
CA MET A 1 -31.58 -15.75 0.67
C MET A 1 -30.69 -16.44 1.67
N ASN A 2 -29.68 -17.21 1.25
CA ASN A 2 -28.80 -17.95 2.16
C ASN A 2 -27.87 -16.96 2.91
N LEU A 3 -27.79 -17.07 4.24
CA LEU A 3 -26.93 -16.24 5.09
C LEU A 3 -25.46 -16.25 4.62
N ILE A 4 -24.96 -17.40 4.17
CA ILE A 4 -23.60 -17.53 3.64
C ILE A 4 -23.42 -16.67 2.38
N LYS A 5 -24.41 -16.64 1.48
CA LYS A 5 -24.33 -15.82 0.26
C LYS A 5 -24.33 -14.32 0.59
N GLN A 6 -25.14 -13.89 1.56
CA GLN A 6 -25.18 -12.50 2.01
C GLN A 6 -23.86 -12.05 2.62
N SER A 7 -23.24 -12.88 3.47
CA SER A 7 -21.94 -12.57 4.05
C SER A 7 -20.84 -12.48 2.99
N VAL A 8 -20.81 -13.39 1.99
CA VAL A 8 -19.84 -13.34 0.90
C VAL A 8 -20.00 -12.09 0.04
N GLU A 9 -21.24 -11.70 -0.30
CA GLU A 9 -21.51 -10.48 -1.05
C GLU A 9 -21.09 -9.22 -0.29
N GLN A 10 -21.33 -9.19 1.03
CA GLN A 10 -20.92 -8.08 1.88
C GLN A 10 -19.39 -7.94 1.95
N ILE A 11 -18.68 -9.03 2.21
CA ILE A 11 -17.19 -9.05 2.22
C ILE A 11 -16.64 -8.61 0.86
N SER A 12 -17.26 -9.04 -0.24
CA SER A 12 -16.82 -8.67 -1.59
C SER A 12 -17.03 -7.18 -1.89
N LYS A 13 -18.11 -6.57 -1.37
CA LYS A 13 -18.34 -5.14 -1.49
C LYS A 13 -17.37 -4.33 -0.64
N GLU A 14 -17.17 -4.75 0.60
CA GLU A 14 -16.22 -4.11 1.53
C GLU A 14 -14.79 -4.18 0.97
N SER A 15 -14.36 -5.34 0.45
CA SER A 15 -13.03 -5.48 -0.18
C SER A 15 -12.88 -4.62 -1.43
N PHE A 16 -13.94 -4.50 -2.24
CA PHE A 16 -13.93 -3.63 -3.42
C PHE A 16 -13.82 -2.16 -3.02
N ILE A 17 -14.58 -1.71 -2.03
CA ILE A 17 -14.49 -0.33 -1.52
C ILE A 17 -13.08 -0.06 -0.97
N ASN A 18 -12.55 -0.94 -0.14
CA ASN A 18 -11.21 -0.80 0.45
C ASN A 18 -10.09 -0.81 -0.61
N TYR A 19 -10.28 -1.53 -1.71
CA TYR A 19 -9.33 -1.51 -2.83
C TYR A 19 -9.29 -0.15 -3.54
N TYR A 20 -10.39 0.59 -3.59
CA TYR A 20 -10.38 1.96 -4.14
C TYR A 20 -10.13 3.04 -3.08
N ASP A 21 -10.17 2.68 -1.80
CA ASP A 21 -9.90 3.58 -0.69
C ASP A 21 -8.43 4.02 -0.67
N ARG A 22 -8.25 5.34 -0.69
CA ARG A 22 -6.95 5.99 -0.64
C ARG A 22 -6.35 5.94 0.77
N GLU A 23 -7.14 6.16 1.81
CA GLU A 23 -6.66 6.18 3.19
C GLU A 23 -6.11 4.80 3.56
N GLN A 24 -6.84 3.73 3.20
CA GLN A 24 -6.38 2.35 3.34
C GLN A 24 -5.04 2.12 2.64
N ALA A 25 -4.87 2.62 1.40
CA ALA A 25 -3.60 2.49 0.68
C ALA A 25 -2.46 3.28 1.35
N GLU A 26 -2.75 4.45 1.93
CA GLU A 26 -1.77 5.23 2.69
C GLU A 26 -1.38 4.55 4.01
N GLU A 27 -2.29 3.81 4.65
CA GLU A 27 -1.99 2.97 5.82
C GLU A 27 -1.11 1.78 5.45
N GLU A 28 -1.43 1.07 4.36
CA GLU A 28 -0.60 -0.03 3.84
C GLU A 28 0.84 0.45 3.55
N LEU A 29 0.99 1.59 2.88
CA LEU A 29 2.29 2.22 2.64
C LEU A 29 3.01 2.57 3.95
N MET A 30 2.27 3.09 4.95
CA MET A 30 2.85 3.43 6.25
C MET A 30 3.36 2.20 6.98
N ASP A 31 2.58 1.12 7.01
CA ASP A 31 2.94 -0.14 7.65
C ASP A 31 4.20 -0.75 7.03
N MET A 32 4.26 -0.76 5.69
CA MET A 32 5.45 -1.20 4.96
C MET A 32 6.67 -0.37 5.32
N LEU A 33 6.57 0.96 5.28
CA LEU A 33 7.68 1.86 5.63
C LEU A 33 8.09 1.69 7.09
N GLN A 34 7.14 1.59 8.02
CA GLN A 34 7.40 1.39 9.43
C GLN A 34 8.13 0.07 9.71
N SER A 35 7.70 -1.02 9.07
CA SER A 35 8.36 -2.33 9.19
C SER A 35 9.84 -2.29 8.75
N ASN A 36 10.19 -1.33 7.89
CA ASN A 36 11.53 -1.09 7.38
C ASN A 36 12.27 0.05 8.09
N ARG A 37 11.74 0.58 9.20
CA ARG A 37 12.28 1.74 9.94
C ARG A 37 12.34 3.03 9.12
N LEU A 38 11.50 3.16 8.10
CA LEU A 38 11.40 4.28 7.16
C LEU A 38 10.14 5.13 7.39
N PHE A 39 9.56 5.14 8.59
CA PHE A 39 8.30 5.84 8.90
C PHE A 39 8.28 7.34 8.52
N LYS A 40 9.45 8.00 8.44
CA LYS A 40 9.57 9.40 7.99
C LYS A 40 9.41 9.60 6.48
N MET A 41 9.41 8.52 5.69
CA MET A 41 9.38 8.58 4.23
C MET A 41 7.95 8.66 3.67
N LYS A 42 6.91 8.49 4.49
CA LYS A 42 5.51 8.47 4.01
C LYS A 42 5.19 9.71 3.17
N ASP A 43 5.34 10.89 3.74
CA ASP A 43 5.01 12.15 3.06
C ASP A 43 5.89 12.38 1.84
N THR A 44 7.18 12.03 1.92
CA THR A 44 8.12 12.14 0.79
C THR A 44 7.70 11.24 -0.37
N THR A 45 7.25 10.02 -0.09
CA THR A 45 6.75 9.08 -1.10
C THR A 45 5.44 9.57 -1.72
N LEU A 46 4.51 10.08 -0.91
CA LEU A 46 3.25 10.63 -1.42
C LEU A 46 3.48 11.88 -2.29
N ASP A 47 4.39 12.76 -1.89
CA ASP A 47 4.80 13.93 -2.68
C ASP A 47 5.49 13.53 -3.98
N PHE A 48 6.32 12.47 -3.95
CA PHE A 48 6.91 11.91 -5.15
C PHE A 48 5.85 11.39 -6.13
N ILE A 49 4.87 10.61 -5.64
CA ILE A 49 3.75 10.12 -6.47
C ILE A 49 2.99 11.29 -7.09
N LYS A 50 2.69 12.33 -6.29
CA LYS A 50 2.00 13.53 -6.78
C LYS A 50 2.80 14.25 -7.87
N LYS A 51 4.12 14.35 -7.70
CA LYS A 51 5.01 14.99 -8.66
C LYS A 51 5.05 14.25 -10.00
N ILE A 52 5.07 12.91 -9.99
CA ILE A 52 5.16 12.12 -11.23
C ILE A 52 3.81 11.98 -11.95
N THR A 53 2.71 11.89 -11.21
CA THR A 53 1.37 11.70 -11.78
C THR A 53 0.71 13.01 -12.20
N GLY A 54 1.17 14.15 -11.66
CA GLY A 54 0.54 15.46 -11.85
C GLY A 54 -0.84 15.56 -11.18
N GLN A 55 -1.24 14.57 -10.39
CA GLN A 55 -2.53 14.46 -9.71
C GLN A 55 -2.33 14.09 -8.24
N SER A 56 -3.37 14.29 -7.43
CA SER A 56 -3.39 13.75 -6.07
C SER A 56 -3.29 12.22 -6.13
N SER A 57 -2.37 11.64 -5.35
CA SER A 57 -2.16 10.20 -5.23
C SER A 57 -3.50 9.46 -5.07
N ASN A 58 -3.74 8.42 -5.87
CA ASN A 58 -4.88 7.54 -5.67
C ASN A 58 -4.43 6.18 -5.14
N SER A 59 -5.38 5.39 -4.65
CA SER A 59 -5.16 4.07 -4.08
C SER A 59 -4.33 3.15 -4.98
N PHE A 60 -4.56 3.17 -6.29
CA PHE A 60 -3.77 2.40 -7.26
C PHE A 60 -2.30 2.84 -7.29
N THR A 61 -2.04 4.14 -7.48
CA THR A 61 -0.66 4.67 -7.55
C THR A 61 0.12 4.49 -6.26
N ILE A 62 -0.55 4.57 -5.11
CA ILE A 62 0.05 4.32 -3.80
C ILE A 62 0.47 2.85 -3.69
N ARG A 63 -0.42 1.90 -3.99
CA ARG A 63 -0.13 0.47 -3.89
C ARG A 63 0.93 -0.01 -4.88
N GLU A 64 0.92 0.48 -6.11
CA GLU A 64 2.00 0.15 -7.07
C GLU A 64 3.36 0.68 -6.59
N THR A 65 3.38 1.86 -5.99
CA THR A 65 4.61 2.41 -5.39
C THR A 65 5.04 1.61 -4.16
N ASP A 66 4.10 1.23 -3.29
CA ASP A 66 4.35 0.40 -2.11
C ASP A 66 4.98 -0.96 -2.49
N LYS A 67 4.41 -1.62 -3.49
CA LYS A 67 4.94 -2.88 -4.04
C LYS A 67 6.34 -2.72 -4.63
N PHE A 68 6.57 -1.63 -5.37
CA PHE A 68 7.89 -1.34 -5.93
C PHE A 68 8.93 -1.14 -4.81
N LEU A 69 8.63 -0.32 -3.81
CA LEU A 69 9.52 -0.05 -2.67
C LEU A 69 9.79 -1.31 -1.86
N SER A 70 8.76 -2.12 -1.60
CA SER A 70 8.90 -3.41 -0.91
C SER A 70 9.89 -4.33 -1.61
N ASN A 71 9.75 -4.49 -2.92
CA ASN A 71 10.66 -5.32 -3.72
C ASN A 71 12.09 -4.77 -3.68
N PHE A 72 12.25 -3.45 -3.83
CA PHE A 72 13.55 -2.81 -3.79
C PHE A 72 14.24 -2.96 -2.43
N ILE A 73 13.52 -2.73 -1.34
CA ILE A 73 14.05 -2.88 0.02
C ILE A 73 14.40 -4.33 0.32
N ASN A 74 13.58 -5.28 -0.10
CA ASN A 74 13.86 -6.71 0.08
C ASN A 74 15.10 -7.14 -0.69
N GLU A 75 15.28 -6.68 -1.93
CA GLU A 75 16.51 -6.92 -2.70
C GLU A 75 17.73 -6.36 -1.95
N LEU A 76 17.66 -5.13 -1.43
CA LEU A 76 18.75 -4.57 -0.61
C LEU A 76 19.04 -5.43 0.62
N LYS A 77 18.02 -5.88 1.35
CA LYS A 77 18.21 -6.74 2.53
C LYS A 77 18.94 -8.04 2.17
N ILE A 78 18.59 -8.65 1.03
CA ILE A 78 19.26 -9.86 0.52
C ILE A 78 20.73 -9.55 0.21
N GLN A 79 21.01 -8.49 -0.56
CA GLN A 79 22.37 -8.13 -0.97
C GLN A 79 23.28 -7.79 0.22
N TYR A 80 22.73 -7.22 1.29
CA TYR A 80 23.48 -6.84 2.49
C TYR A 80 23.37 -7.87 3.64
N GLU A 81 22.81 -9.06 3.39
CA GLU A 81 22.58 -10.12 4.39
C GLU A 81 21.86 -9.64 5.66
N ILE A 82 20.99 -8.64 5.54
CA ILE A 82 20.24 -8.07 6.65
C ILE A 82 19.16 -9.08 7.05
N LYS A 83 19.28 -9.67 8.23
CA LYS A 83 18.23 -10.53 8.81
C LYS A 83 16.98 -9.72 9.07
N ALA A 84 15.85 -10.20 8.54
CA ALA A 84 14.52 -9.62 8.69
C ALA A 84 14.02 -9.68 10.15
#